data_AF-A0A0D1X8U9-F1
#
_entry.id   AF-A0A0D1X8U9-F1
#
_cell.length_a   1.000
_cell.length_b   1.000
_cell.length_c   1.000
_cell.angle_alpha   90.00
_cell.angle_beta   90.00
_cell.angle_gamma   90.00
#
_symmetry.space_group_name_H-M   'P 1'
#
loop_
_entity.id
_entity.type
_entity.pdbx_description
1 polymer ?
#
loop_
_entity_poly.entity_id
_entity_poly.type
_entity_poly.pdbx_seq_one_letter_code
_entity_poly.pdbx_strand_id
1 'polypeptide(L)' 'METKGLAMHETLELHEILTFKTVCCTKSATMQGLVTDPELKSLLQQDVQASKQHIQELQGVLSRANLQ' A
#
# COMPACT_ATOMS: atom_id res chain seq x y z
N MET A 1 -7.75 0.25 26.15
CA MET A 1 -8.09 1.25 25.12
C MET A 1 -9.25 0.66 24.34
N GLU A 2 -10.42 1.30 24.36
CA GLU A 2 -11.57 0.85 23.57
C GLU A 2 -11.21 0.92 22.09
N THR A 3 -11.24 -0.23 21.40
CA THR A 3 -11.07 -0.28 19.95
C THR A 3 -12.37 0.17 19.29
N LYS A 4 -12.57 1.48 19.24
CA LYS A 4 -13.60 2.08 18.38
C LYS A 4 -13.28 1.68 16.94
N GLY A 5 -14.26 1.07 16.28
CA GLY A 5 -14.14 0.74 14.87
C GLY A 5 -14.06 1.97 13.99
N LEU A 6 -13.59 1.76 12.77
CA LEU A 6 -13.61 2.79 11.74
C LEU A 6 -15.07 3.10 11.37
N ALA A 7 -15.42 4.38 11.35
CA ALA A 7 -16.65 4.84 10.75
C ALA A 7 -16.65 4.59 9.24
N MET A 8 -17.84 4.60 8.62
CA MET A 8 -17.99 4.33 7.18
C MET A 8 -17.06 5.20 6.31
N HIS A 9 -16.94 6.50 6.61
CA HIS A 9 -16.06 7.39 5.84
C HIS A 9 -14.58 7.02 6.01
N GLU A 10 -14.13 6.69 7.22
CA GLU A 10 -12.74 6.27 7.48
C GLU A 10 -12.42 4.94 6.78
N THR A 11 -13.37 4.00 6.72
CA THR A 11 -13.22 2.75 5.96
C THR A 11 -13.10 3.01 4.46
N LEU A 12 -13.89 3.96 3.91
CA LEU A 12 -13.79 4.35 2.51
C LEU A 12 -12.47 5.05 2.20
N GLU A 13 -12.03 6.00 3.04
CA GLU A 13 -10.74 6.67 2.93
C GLU A 13 -9.58 5.66 2.98
N LEU A 14 -9.67 4.66 3.86
CA LEU A 14 -8.67 3.59 3.93
C LEU A 14 -8.64 2.74 2.64
N HIS A 15 -9.79 2.45 2.05
CA HIS A 15 -9.89 1.79 0.74
C HIS A 15 -9.26 2.62 -0.38
N GLU A 16 -9.46 3.93 -0.37
CA GLU A 16 -8.84 4.85 -1.33
C GLU A 16 -7.31 4.86 -1.19
N ILE A 17 -6.80 4.95 0.04
CA ILE A 17 -5.35 4.89 0.32
C ILE A 17 -4.76 3.55 -0.12
N LEU A 18 -5.43 2.43 0.17
CA LEU A 18 -5.01 1.10 -0.25
C LEU A 18 -4.95 0.98 -1.78
N THR A 19 -5.97 1.49 -2.47
CA THR A 19 -6.04 1.49 -3.94
C THR A 19 -4.92 2.34 -4.52
N PHE A 20 -4.74 3.56 -4.01
CA PHE A 20 -3.67 4.46 -4.39
C PHE A 20 -2.29 3.79 -4.22
N LYS A 21 -2.04 3.19 -3.05
CA LYS A 21 -0.75 2.54 -2.78
C LYS A 21 -0.49 1.34 -3.70
N THR A 22 -1.54 0.60 -4.06
CA THR A 22 -1.46 -0.52 -5.02
C THR A 22 -1.08 -0.03 -6.43
N VAL A 23 -1.65 1.10 -6.87
CA VAL A 23 -1.26 1.75 -8.14
C VAL A 23 0.21 2.18 -8.11
N CYS A 24 0.65 2.82 -7.03
CA CYS A 24 2.06 3.20 -6.85
C CYS A 24 3.00 1.99 -6.93
N CYS A 25 2.70 0.93 -6.17
CA CYS A 25 3.50 -0.29 -6.17
C CYS A 25 3.60 -0.92 -7.57
N THR A 26 2.48 -0.97 -8.30
CA THR A 26 2.43 -1.52 -9.66
C THR A 26 3.27 -0.68 -10.61
N LYS A 27 3.20 0.65 -10.50
CA LYS A 27 4.01 1.58 -11.29
C LYS A 27 5.50 1.36 -11.02
N SER A 28 5.92 1.35 -9.76
CA SER A 28 7.32 1.16 -9.40
C SER A 28 7.84 -0.21 -9.83
N ALA A 29 7.06 -1.28 -9.67
CA ALA A 29 7.43 -2.62 -10.12
C ALA A 29 7.57 -2.71 -11.65
N THR A 30 6.65 -2.07 -12.38
CA THR A 30 6.75 -2.00 -13.85
C THR A 30 8.00 -1.24 -14.26
N MET A 31 8.27 -0.07 -13.66
CA MET A 31 9.45 0.72 -13.99
C MET A 31 10.76 0.02 -13.62
N GLN A 32 10.79 -0.73 -12.51
CA GLN A 32 11.94 -1.53 -12.10
C GLN A 32 12.35 -2.55 -13.18
N GLY A 33 11.37 -3.10 -13.92
CA GLY A 33 11.61 -4.02 -15.02
C GLY A 33 12.10 -3.35 -16.32
N LEU A 34 11.85 -2.05 -16.50
CA LEU A 34 12.18 -1.29 -17.70
C LEU A 34 13.47 -0.47 -17.59
N VAL A 35 13.84 -0.09 -16.37
CA VAL A 35 15.02 0.77 -16.14
C VAL A 35 16.32 0.00 -16.30
N THR A 36 17.32 0.65 -16.92
CA THR A 36 18.67 0.11 -17.12
C THR A 36 19.68 0.68 -16.12
N ASP A 37 19.46 1.90 -15.64
CA ASP A 37 20.31 2.53 -14.63
C ASP A 37 20.26 1.73 -13.30
N PRO A 38 21.42 1.26 -12.79
CA PRO A 38 21.46 0.35 -11.65
C PRO A 38 21.06 1.02 -10.32
N GLU A 39 21.36 2.31 -10.15
CA GLU A 39 21.01 3.04 -8.93
C GLU A 39 19.50 3.28 -8.87
N LEU A 40 18.90 3.74 -9.97
CA LEU A 40 17.47 3.91 -10.09
C LEU A 40 16.72 2.59 -9.95
N LYS A 41 17.26 1.49 -10.48
CA LYS A 41 16.70 0.14 -10.28
C LYS A 41 16.67 -0.26 -8.80
N SER A 42 17.73 0.03 -8.06
CA SER A 42 17.82 -0.24 -6.62
C SER A 42 16.79 0.59 -5.84
N LEU A 43 16.63 1.88 -6.16
CA LEU A 43 15.62 2.74 -5.56
C LEU A 43 14.19 2.21 -5.81
N LEU A 44 13.89 1.80 -7.05
CA LEU A 44 12.59 1.22 -7.38
C LEU A 44 12.36 -0.13 -6.69
N GLN A 45 13.41 -0.94 -6.49
CA GLN A 45 13.31 -2.18 -5.72
C GLN A 45 12.94 -1.92 -4.26
N GLN A 46 13.59 -0.92 -3.64
CA GLN A 46 13.29 -0.52 -2.27
C GLN A 46 11.85 0.00 -2.14
N ASP A 47 11.40 0.83 -3.09
CA ASP A 47 10.03 1.33 -3.10
C ASP A 47 8.99 0.21 -3.28
N VAL A 48 9.24 -0.77 -4.15
CA VAL A 48 8.37 -1.94 -4.31
C VAL A 48 8.28 -2.73 -3.00
N GLN A 49 9.41 -2.97 -2.32
CA GLN A 49 9.42 -3.72 -1.07
C GLN A 49 8.67 -2.99 0.04
N ALA A 50 8.95 -1.70 0.23
CA ALA A 50 8.25 -0.87 1.21
C ALA A 50 6.75 -0.77 0.87
N SER A 51 6.41 -0.64 -0.41
CA SER A 51 5.01 -0.54 -0.84
C SER A 51 4.21 -1.82 -0.59
N LYS A 52 4.81 -3.00 -0.81
CA LYS A 52 4.18 -4.28 -0.45
C LYS A 52 3.90 -4.39 1.04
N GLN A 53 4.84 -3.97 1.89
CA GLN A 53 4.64 -3.97 3.34
C GLN A 53 3.48 -3.06 3.73
N HIS A 54 3.47 -1.81 3.26
CA HIS A 54 2.37 -0.87 3.54
C HIS A 54 1.00 -1.40 3.07
N ILE A 55 0.94 -2.04 1.90
CA ILE A 55 -0.31 -2.66 1.40
C ILE A 55 -0.80 -3.75 2.37
N GLN A 56 0.09 -4.61 2.86
CA GLN A 56 -0.26 -5.65 3.83
C GLN A 56 -0.75 -5.05 5.15
N GLU A 57 -0.10 -3.99 5.64
CA GLU A 57 -0.52 -3.28 6.85
C GLU A 57 -1.91 -2.65 6.68
N LEU A 58 -2.15 -1.95 5.57
CA LEU A 58 -3.44 -1.33 5.23
C LEU A 58 -4.56 -2.38 5.10
N GLN A 59 -4.28 -3.51 4.44
CA GLN A 59 -5.22 -4.65 4.37
C GLN A 59 -5.53 -5.21 5.76
N GLY A 60 -4.53 -5.27 6.65
CA GLY A 60 -4.71 -5.69 8.03
C GLY A 60 -5.59 -4.73 8.84
N VAL A 61 -5.43 -3.41 8.66
CA VAL A 61 -6.31 -2.40 9.27
C VAL A 61 -7.73 -2.54 8.74
N LEU A 62 -7.89 -2.64 7.43
CA LEU A 62 -9.20 -2.73 6.77
C LEU A 62 -9.96 -4.01 7.17
N SER A 63 -9.24 -5.14 7.29
CA SER A 63 -9.85 -6.40 7.73
C SER A 63 -10.39 -6.32 9.16
N ARG A 64 -9.72 -5.57 10.05
CA ARG A 64 -10.21 -5.33 11.41
C ARG A 64 -11.44 -4.43 11.45
N ALA A 65 -11.55 -3.47 10.52
CA ALA A 65 -12.71 -2.60 10.39
C ALA A 65 -13.97 -3.35 9.89
N ASN A 66 -13.81 -4.32 8.98
CA ASN A 66 -14.91 -5.12 8.45
C ASN A 66 -15.39 -6.25 9.39
N LEU A 67 -14.71 -6.47 10.52
CA LEU A 67 -15.07 -7.50 11.52
C LEU A 67 -15.92 -6.95 12.68
N GLN A 68 -16.37 -5.70 12.59
CA GLN A 68 -17.26 -5.04 13.55
C GLN A 68 -18.64 -4.81 12.95
#